data_AF-A0A7W4YD51-F1
#
_entry.id   AF-A0A7W4YD51-F1
#
_cell.length_a   1.000
_cell.length_b   1.000
_cell.length_c   1.000
_cell.angle_alpha   90.00
_cell.angle_beta   90.00
_cell.angle_gamma   90.00
#
_symmetry.space_group_name_H-M   'P 1'
#
loop_
_entity.id
_entity.type
_entity.pdbx_description
1 polymer ?
#
loop_
_entity_poly.entity_id
_entity_poly.type
_entity_poly.pdbx_seq_one_letter_code
_entity_poly.pdbx_strand_id
1 'polypeptide(L)' 'MSTTDGGAPRDVPLTARIGRPALGALAHVGITTLGEVSRRSEAELLALHGVGPKAVRLLREWLAAEGLSLRDDG' A
#
# COMPACT_ATOMS: atom_id res chain seq x y z
N MET A 1 -20.05 -23.29 7.59
CA MET A 1 -19.33 -22.55 6.53
C MET A 1 -19.08 -21.16 7.08
N SER A 2 -17.81 -20.84 7.31
CA SER A 2 -17.31 -19.84 8.26
C SER A 2 -17.81 -18.42 7.99
N THR A 3 -18.49 -17.83 8.97
CA THR A 3 -18.81 -16.41 9.00
C THR A 3 -18.03 -15.80 10.17
N THR A 4 -17.44 -14.63 9.93
CA THR A 4 -16.56 -13.83 10.80
C THR A 4 -15.07 -13.99 10.48
N ASP A 5 -14.66 -13.39 9.37
CA ASP A 5 -13.34 -12.78 9.27
C ASP A 5 -13.68 -11.28 9.13
N GLY A 6 -13.51 -10.42 10.14
CA GLY A 6 -12.23 -10.24 10.79
C GLY A 6 -11.17 -9.73 9.81
N GLY A 7 -11.57 -9.32 8.59
CA GLY A 7 -10.71 -8.94 7.49
C GLY A 7 -9.76 -7.86 7.94
N ALA A 8 -8.58 -8.27 8.35
CA ALA A 8 -7.57 -7.37 8.83
C ALA A 8 -7.24 -6.40 7.68
N PRO A 9 -6.80 -5.16 7.98
CA PRO A 9 -6.51 -4.13 6.96
C PRO A 9 -5.43 -4.54 5.93
N ARG A 10 -4.90 -5.76 6.05
CA ARG A 10 -3.95 -6.39 5.14
C ARG A 10 -4.55 -6.85 3.81
N ASP A 11 -5.86 -7.09 3.71
CA ASP A 11 -6.52 -7.52 2.46
C ASP A 11 -7.21 -6.38 1.70
N VAL A 12 -7.04 -5.13 2.12
CA VAL A 12 -7.68 -3.97 1.45
C VAL A 12 -7.01 -3.75 0.08
N PRO A 13 -7.74 -3.92 -1.04
CA PRO A 13 -7.16 -3.84 -2.38
C PRO A 13 -6.80 -2.40 -2.74
N LEU A 14 -5.65 -2.21 -3.39
CA LEU A 14 -5.22 -0.91 -3.90
C LEU A 14 -6.12 -0.46 -5.06
N THR A 15 -6.45 0.83 -5.07
CA THR A 15 -7.36 1.41 -6.06
C THR A 15 -6.71 2.58 -6.78
N ALA A 16 -7.38 3.14 -7.79
CA ALA A 16 -6.89 4.30 -8.54
C ALA A 16 -6.66 5.57 -7.69
N ARG A 17 -7.04 5.57 -6.40
CA ARG A 17 -6.83 6.68 -5.45
C ARG A 17 -5.36 7.11 -5.36
N ILE A 18 -4.41 6.18 -5.47
CA ILE A 18 -2.96 6.47 -5.41
C ILE A 18 -2.35 6.90 -6.75
N GLY A 19 -3.16 6.92 -7.82
CA GLY A 19 -2.77 7.24 -9.19
C GLY A 19 -2.50 6.00 -10.04
N ARG A 20 -2.89 6.05 -11.31
CA ARG A 20 -2.66 4.98 -12.30
C ARG A 20 -1.20 4.52 -12.44
N PRO A 21 -0.17 5.42 -12.51
CA PRO A 21 1.22 4.96 -12.64
C PRO A 21 1.71 4.25 -11.38
N ALA A 22 1.36 4.75 -10.19
CA ALA A 22 1.74 4.11 -8.93
C ALA A 22 1.04 2.76 -8.75
N LEU A 23 -0.26 2.67 -9.06
CA LEU A 23 -1.00 1.41 -9.03
C LEU A 23 -0.38 0.36 -9.98
N GLY A 24 0.00 0.77 -11.20
CA GLY A 24 0.67 -0.10 -12.15
C GLY A 24 2.04 -0.57 -11.68
N ALA A 25 2.85 0.35 -11.13
CA ALA A 25 4.17 0.03 -10.59
C ALA A 25 4.10 -0.95 -9.41
N LEU A 26 3.14 -0.74 -8.50
CA LEU A 26 2.91 -1.63 -7.36
C LEU A 26 2.42 -3.01 -7.80
N ALA A 27 1.45 -3.06 -8.72
CA ALA A 27 0.98 -4.32 -9.30
C ALA A 27 2.10 -5.08 -10.03
N HIS A 28 3.02 -4.37 -10.69
CA HIS A 28 4.17 -4.97 -11.38
C HIS A 28 5.12 -5.70 -10.42
N VAL A 29 5.25 -5.23 -9.18
CA VAL A 29 6.04 -5.89 -8.12
C VAL A 29 5.20 -6.80 -7.21
N GLY A 30 3.95 -7.10 -7.60
CA GLY A 30 3.05 -7.99 -6.86
C GLY A 30 2.38 -7.37 -5.63
N ILE A 31 2.46 -6.05 -5.46
CA ILE A 31 1.82 -5.32 -4.36
C ILE A 31 0.41 -4.90 -4.81
N THR A 32 -0.61 -5.57 -4.29
CA THR A 32 -2.01 -5.34 -4.67
C THR A 32 -2.90 -4.93 -3.49
N THR A 33 -2.41 -4.99 -2.25
CA THR A 33 -3.17 -4.63 -1.05
C THR A 33 -2.40 -3.69 -0.12
N LEU A 34 -3.11 -3.01 0.78
CA LEU A 34 -2.51 -2.17 1.83
C LEU A 34 -1.61 -2.96 2.77
N GLY A 35 -1.92 -4.21 3.08
CA GLY A 35 -1.06 -5.05 3.91
C GLY A 35 0.27 -5.36 3.26
N GLU A 36 0.30 -5.51 1.94
CA GLU A 36 1.57 -5.63 1.20
C GLU A 36 2.36 -4.32 1.27
N VAL A 37 1.68 -3.18 1.14
CA VAL A 37 2.32 -1.86 1.23
C VAL A 37 2.89 -1.61 2.63
N SER A 38 2.18 -1.98 3.70
CA SER A 38 2.62 -1.77 5.08
C SER A 38 3.92 -2.51 5.41
N ARG A 39 4.25 -3.55 4.64
CA ARG A 39 5.51 -4.30 4.78
C ARG A 39 6.65 -3.66 4.02
N ARG A 40 6.41 -2.62 3.23
CA ARG A 40 7.42 -1.85 2.50
C ARG A 40 7.75 -0.57 3.22
N SER A 41 8.95 -0.07 2.98
CA SER A 41 9.36 1.24 3.46
C SER A 41 9.07 2.33 2.44
N GLU A 42 9.12 3.59 2.88
CA GLU A 42 8.94 4.72 1.96
C GLU A 42 10.02 4.75 0.88
N ALA A 43 11.29 4.46 1.24
CA ALA A 43 12.38 4.42 0.28
C ALA A 43 12.17 3.33 -0.79
N GLU A 44 11.73 2.13 -0.38
CA GLU A 44 11.42 1.05 -1.32
C GLU A 44 10.29 1.43 -2.28
N LEU A 45 9.23 2.07 -1.77
CA LEU A 45 8.12 2.52 -2.60
C LEU A 45 8.57 3.60 -3.58
N LEU A 46 9.36 4.58 -3.14
CA LEU A 46 9.90 5.64 -4.00
C LEU A 46 10.90 5.12 -5.05
N ALA A 47 11.56 3.98 -4.79
CA ALA A 47 12.44 3.35 -5.76
C ALA A 47 11.68 2.71 -6.94
N LEU A 48 10.36 2.47 -6.81
CA LEU A 48 9.55 1.90 -7.88
C LEU A 48 9.27 2.94 -8.97
N HIS A 49 9.67 2.63 -10.21
CA HIS A 49 9.43 3.48 -11.36
C HIS A 49 7.91 3.69 -11.58
N GLY A 50 7.44 4.91 -11.33
CA GLY A 50 6.02 5.29 -11.42
C GLY A 50 5.34 5.57 -10.08
N VAL A 51 6.00 5.24 -8.96
CA VAL A 51 5.56 5.63 -7.61
C VAL A 51 6.26 6.93 -7.21
N GLY A 52 5.51 8.02 -7.23
CA GLY A 52 6.01 9.33 -6.80
C GLY A 52 5.71 9.65 -5.33
N PRO A 53 6.29 10.72 -4.78
CA PRO A 53 6.06 11.18 -3.40
C PRO A 53 4.58 11.45 -3.11
N LYS A 54 3.81 11.88 -4.11
CA LYS A 54 2.34 12.02 -3.98
C LYS A 54 1.65 10.68 -3.71
N ALA A 55 2.05 9.62 -4.39
CA ALA A 55 1.46 8.29 -4.20
C ALA A 55 1.81 7.74 -2.82
N VAL A 56 3.06 7.91 -2.38
CA VAL A 56 3.51 7.51 -1.03
C VAL A 56 2.74 8.26 0.06
N ARG A 57 2.53 9.58 -0.07
CA ARG A 57 1.72 10.34 0.87
C ARG A 57 0.30 9.78 0.99
N LEU A 58 -0.34 9.48 -0.14
CA LEU A 58 -1.69 8.90 -0.16
C LEU A 58 -1.74 7.50 0.45
N LEU A 59 -0.71 6.68 0.22
CA LEU A 59 -0.57 5.38 0.86
C LEU A 59 -0.39 5.51 2.38
N ARG A 60 0.44 6.44 2.85
CA ARG A 60 0.62 6.73 4.28
C ARG A 60 -0.69 7.15 4.94
N GLU A 61 -1.43 8.05 4.32
CA GLU A 61 -2.75 8.49 4.81
C GLU A 61 -3.75 7.32 4.87
N TRP A 62 -3.75 6.46 3.85
CA TRP A 62 -4.64 5.31 3.79
C TRP A 62 -4.28 4.24 4.81
N LEU A 63 -2.99 3.93 4.96
CA LEU A 63 -2.50 3.04 6.01
C LEU A 63 -2.88 3.56 7.39
N ALA A 64 -2.68 4.85 7.66
CA ALA A 64 -3.03 5.45 8.95
C ALA A 64 -4.54 5.39 9.25
N ALA A 65 -5.40 5.56 8.24
CA ALA A 65 -6.84 5.39 8.38
C ALA A 65 -7.24 3.96 8.79
N GLU A 66 -6.43 2.98 8.38
CA GLU A 66 -6.60 1.56 8.71
C GLU A 66 -5.80 1.12 9.96
N GLY A 67 -5.17 2.07 10.67
CA GLY A 67 -4.32 1.78 11.84
C GLY A 67 -3.00 1.08 11.51
N LEU A 68 -2.56 1.14 10.25
CA LEU A 68 -1.30 0.59 9.75
C LEU A 68 -0.26 1.71 9.54
N SER A 69 0.98 1.29 9.31
CA SER A 69 2.11 2.18 9.03
C SER A 69 2.99 1.55 7.95
N LEU A 70 3.78 2.38 7.26
CA LEU A 70 4.89 1.85 6.47
C LEU A 70 5.96 1.27 7.40
N ARG A 71 6.74 0.33 6.89
CA ARG A 71 7.91 -0.17 7.60
C ARG A 71 8.93 0.96 7.74
N ASP A 72 9.48 1.14 8.93
CA ASP A 72 10.60 2.05 9.14
C ASP A 72 11.85 1.57 8.37
N ASP A 73 12.54 2.51 7.75
CA ASP A 73 13.89 2.32 7.20
C ASP A 73 14.90 2.39 8.36
N GLY A 74 14.94 1.33 9.18
CA GLY A 74 15.90 1.19 10.28
C GLY A 74 17.32 0.88 9.82
#